data_AF-A0A927XZY4-F1
#
_entry.id   AF-A0A927XZY4-F1
#
_cell.length_a   1.000
_cell.length_b   1.000
_cell.length_c   1.000
_cell.angle_alpha   90.00
_cell.angle_beta   90.00
_cell.angle_gamma   90.00
#
_symmetry.space_group_name_H-M   'P 1'
#
loop_
_entity.id
_entity.type
_entity.pdbx_description
1 polymer ?
#
loop_
_entity_poly.entity_id
_entity_poly.type
_entity_poly.pdbx_seq_one_letter_code
_entity_poly.pdbx_strand_id
1 'polypeptide(L)'
;MKEQKGITLVALIITIIVMLILAAVTIHFGTNLLDKSKKEDLKTTMLLIQSKTKIIKEKKDFGDIEELTGISLANNTEYTISQNFQNKLDKIENADLYILNSENLASMGITDNTNNEKFYIVDYNNSEIYYSLGYKEGSSTLYSLSELGE
;
A
#
# COMPACT_ATOMS: atom_id res chain seq x y z
N MET A 1 -24.95 6.54 60.82
CA MET A 1 -24.56 5.99 59.49
C MET A 1 -23.06 6.20 59.34
N LYS A 2 -22.26 5.12 59.37
CA LYS A 2 -20.79 5.23 59.29
C LYS A 2 -20.38 5.63 57.87
N GLU A 3 -19.57 6.67 57.75
CA GLU A 3 -19.15 7.25 56.47
C GLU A 3 -18.37 6.24 55.61
N GLN A 4 -18.93 5.88 54.45
CA GLN A 4 -18.28 5.01 53.46
C GLN A 4 -17.34 5.76 52.50
N LYS A 5 -16.98 7.02 52.81
CA LYS A 5 -16.20 7.89 51.91
C LYS A 5 -14.86 7.28 51.48
N GLY A 6 -14.22 6.48 52.34
CA GLY A 6 -12.98 5.77 52.03
C GLY A 6 -13.17 4.63 51.02
N ILE A 7 -14.26 3.86 51.12
CA ILE A 7 -14.55 2.74 50.21
C ILE A 7 -14.82 3.25 48.79
N THR A 8 -15.58 4.33 48.66
CA THR A 8 -15.88 4.93 47.34
C THR A 8 -14.61 5.44 46.67
N LEU A 9 -13.71 6.08 47.42
CA LEU A 9 -12.45 6.60 46.88
C LEU A 9 -11.51 5.47 46.44
N VAL A 10 -11.39 4.41 47.25
CA VAL A 10 -10.59 3.23 46.91
C VAL A 10 -11.14 2.52 45.67
N ALA A 11 -12.47 2.35 45.57
CA ALA A 11 -13.12 1.76 44.40
C ALA A 11 -12.87 2.58 43.12
N LEU A 12 -12.89 3.91 43.22
CA LEU A 12 -12.61 4.79 42.08
C LEU A 12 -11.17 4.62 41.58
N ILE A 13 -10.19 4.56 42.49
CA ILE A 13 -8.78 4.36 42.15
C ILE A 13 -8.59 3.02 41.44
N ILE A 14 -9.18 1.94 41.96
CA ILE A 14 -9.11 0.60 41.33
C ILE A 14 -9.75 0.63 39.93
N THR A 15 -10.89 1.30 39.78
CA THR A 15 -11.58 1.42 38.49
C THR A 15 -10.72 2.15 37.45
N ILE A 16 -10.02 3.22 37.85
CA ILE A 16 -9.09 3.96 36.96
C ILE A 16 -7.93 3.06 36.53
N ILE A 17 -7.35 2.30 37.47
CA ILE A 17 -6.26 1.35 37.15
C ILE A 17 -6.73 0.31 36.12
N VAL A 18 -7.93 -0.26 36.32
CA VAL A 18 -8.51 -1.24 35.38
C VAL A 18 -8.75 -0.60 34.01
N MET A 19 -9.28 0.63 33.96
CA MET A 19 -9.47 1.37 32.70
C MET A 19 -8.16 1.59 31.95
N LEU A 20 -7.07 1.92 32.64
CA LEU A 20 -5.75 2.13 32.02
C LEU A 20 -5.20 0.84 31.39
N ILE A 21 -5.37 -0.30 32.06
CA ILE A 21 -4.94 -1.60 31.53
C ILE A 21 -5.76 -1.96 30.27
N LEU A 22 -7.09 -1.77 30.31
CA LEU A 22 -7.96 -2.03 29.17
C LEU A 22 -7.63 -1.12 27.97
N ALA A 23 -7.35 0.17 28.21
CA ALA A 23 -6.95 1.10 27.18
C ALA A 23 -5.63 0.68 26.51
N ALA A 24 -4.63 0.26 27.30
CA ALA A 24 -3.34 -0.19 26.77
C ALA A 24 -3.48 -1.42 25.84
N VAL A 25 -4.26 -2.42 26.26
CA VAL A 25 -4.52 -3.62 25.43
C VAL A 25 -5.30 -3.26 24.17
N THR A 26 -6.35 -2.44 24.29
CA THR A 26 -7.22 -2.07 23.16
C THR A 26 -6.44 -1.31 22.07
N ILE A 27 -5.54 -0.41 22.45
CA ILE A 27 -4.69 0.33 21.50
C ILE A 27 -3.75 -0.63 20.77
N HIS A 28 -3.05 -1.51 21.50
CA HIS A 28 -2.06 -2.42 20.91
C HIS A 28 -2.68 -3.42 19.92
N PHE A 29 -3.86 -3.98 20.24
CA PHE A 29 -4.57 -4.87 19.33
C PHE A 29 -5.24 -4.11 18.18
N GLY A 30 -5.79 -2.93 18.44
CA GLY A 30 -6.49 -2.11 17.45
C GLY A 30 -5.58 -1.56 16.34
N THR A 31 -4.37 -1.11 16.66
CA THR A 31 -3.43 -0.59 15.65
C THR A 31 -2.92 -1.69 14.72
N ASN A 32 -2.63 -2.89 15.25
CA ASN A 32 -2.16 -4.02 14.44
C ASN A 32 -3.21 -4.52 13.44
N LEU A 33 -4.49 -4.48 13.82
CA LEU A 33 -5.61 -4.81 12.93
C LEU A 33 -5.73 -3.80 11.78
N LEU A 34 -5.60 -2.50 12.08
CA LEU A 34 -5.71 -1.45 11.08
C LEU A 34 -4.58 -1.49 10.05
N ASP A 35 -3.34 -1.72 10.50
CA ASP A 35 -2.19 -1.77 9.60
C ASP A 35 -2.22 -3.02 8.71
N LYS A 36 -2.70 -4.15 9.22
CA LYS A 36 -2.96 -5.35 8.42
C LYS A 36 -4.03 -5.09 7.35
N SER A 37 -5.13 -4.43 7.71
CA SER A 37 -6.19 -4.07 6.74
C SER A 37 -5.62 -3.22 5.61
N LYS A 38 -4.79 -2.22 5.93
CA LYS A 38 -4.14 -1.38 4.91
C LYS A 38 -3.21 -2.17 3.99
N LYS A 39 -2.45 -3.15 4.52
CA LYS A 39 -1.60 -4.04 3.71
C LYS A 39 -2.44 -4.83 2.73
N GLU A 40 -3.52 -5.45 3.20
CA GLU A 40 -4.43 -6.25 2.38
C GLU A 40 -5.17 -5.42 1.33
N ASP A 41 -5.62 -4.21 1.67
CA ASP A 41 -6.26 -3.29 0.74
C ASP A 41 -5.28 -2.88 -0.38
N LEU A 42 -4.05 -2.49 -0.02
CA LEU A 42 -3.01 -2.16 -0.98
C LEU A 42 -2.68 -3.35 -1.90
N LYS A 43 -2.48 -4.54 -1.30
CA LYS A 43 -2.23 -5.79 -2.03
C LYS A 43 -3.35 -6.11 -3.02
N THR A 44 -4.60 -5.96 -2.58
CA THR A 44 -5.79 -6.19 -3.43
C THR A 44 -5.81 -5.22 -4.61
N THR A 45 -5.57 -3.93 -4.37
CA THR A 45 -5.47 -2.93 -5.45
C THR A 45 -4.35 -3.29 -6.43
N MET A 46 -3.16 -3.67 -5.94
CA MET A 46 -2.05 -4.06 -6.79
C MET A 46 -2.33 -5.35 -7.59
N LEU A 47 -3.04 -6.33 -7.03
CA LEU A 47 -3.49 -7.53 -7.74
C LEU A 47 -4.49 -7.19 -8.86
N LEU A 48 -5.41 -6.25 -8.61
CA LEU A 48 -6.33 -5.76 -9.63
C LEU A 48 -5.58 -5.09 -10.78
N ILE A 49 -4.60 -4.23 -10.45
CA ILE A 49 -3.74 -3.59 -11.45
C ILE A 49 -3.01 -4.65 -12.26
N GLN A 50 -2.32 -5.60 -11.61
CA GLN A 50 -1.59 -6.69 -12.26
C GLN A 50 -2.47 -7.47 -13.25
N SER A 51 -3.70 -7.80 -12.83
CA SER A 51 -4.65 -8.55 -13.67
C SER A 51 -5.02 -7.75 -14.92
N LYS A 52 -5.25 -6.44 -14.79
CA LYS A 52 -5.62 -5.56 -15.90
C LYS A 52 -4.44 -5.30 -16.84
N THR A 53 -3.26 -5.05 -16.31
CA THR A 53 -2.05 -4.79 -17.10
C THR A 53 -1.59 -6.04 -17.85
N LYS A 54 -1.79 -7.24 -17.28
CA LYS A 54 -1.56 -8.49 -17.99
C LYS A 54 -2.45 -8.63 -19.22
N ILE A 55 -3.74 -8.33 -19.11
CA ILE A 55 -4.66 -8.33 -20.26
C ILE A 55 -4.22 -7.30 -21.32
N ILE A 56 -3.76 -6.12 -20.89
CA ILE A 56 -3.23 -5.09 -21.81
C ILE A 56 -1.99 -5.60 -22.53
N LYS A 57 -1.06 -6.24 -21.81
CA LYS A 57 0.15 -6.83 -22.39
C LYS A 57 -0.19 -7.91 -23.41
N GLU A 58 -1.09 -8.82 -23.06
CA GLU A 58 -1.57 -9.88 -23.97
C GLU A 58 -2.17 -9.27 -25.24
N LYS A 59 -3.04 -8.27 -25.12
CA LYS A 59 -3.61 -7.55 -26.29
C LYS A 59 -2.53 -6.94 -27.18
N LYS A 60 -1.50 -6.33 -26.59
CA LYS A 60 -0.37 -5.78 -27.37
C LYS A 60 0.39 -6.89 -28.09
N ASP A 61 0.66 -8.00 -27.41
CA ASP A 61 1.41 -9.13 -27.98
C ASP A 61 0.62 -9.83 -29.10
N PHE A 62 -0.71 -9.80 -29.04
CA PHE A 62 -1.60 -10.23 -30.14
C PHE A 62 -1.81 -9.19 -31.24
N GLY A 63 -1.34 -7.95 -31.06
CA GLY A 63 -1.49 -6.85 -32.03
C GLY A 63 -2.87 -6.17 -32.00
N ASP A 64 -3.69 -6.41 -30.98
CA ASP A 64 -5.01 -5.76 -30.82
C ASP A 64 -4.88 -4.27 -30.44
N ILE A 65 -3.76 -3.89 -29.83
CA ILE A 65 -3.42 -2.52 -29.46
C ILE A 65 -1.95 -2.23 -29.79
N GLU A 66 -1.62 -0.98 -30.09
CA GLU A 66 -0.25 -0.59 -30.43
C GLU A 66 0.57 -0.19 -29.19
N GLU A 67 -0.07 0.45 -28.20
CA GLU A 67 0.60 1.05 -27.06
C GLU A 67 0.19 0.44 -25.72
N LEU A 68 1.14 0.38 -24.79
CA LEU A 68 0.88 0.00 -23.39
C LEU A 68 0.29 1.20 -22.65
N THR A 69 -0.51 0.92 -21.62
CA THR A 69 -1.08 1.99 -20.78
C THR A 69 -0.06 2.47 -19.75
N GLY A 70 0.14 3.78 -19.67
CA GLY A 70 0.97 4.43 -18.66
C GLY A 70 2.01 5.38 -19.27
N ILE A 71 2.76 6.05 -18.40
CA ILE A 71 3.88 6.92 -18.78
C ILE A 71 5.16 6.13 -18.61
N SER A 72 5.95 5.95 -19.68
CA SER A 72 7.24 5.25 -19.58
C SER A 72 8.12 5.90 -18.52
N LEU A 73 8.65 5.10 -17.59
CA LEU A 73 9.46 5.58 -16.48
C LEU A 73 10.71 6.33 -16.95
N ALA A 74 11.28 5.91 -18.08
CA ALA A 74 12.44 6.56 -18.70
C ALA A 74 12.16 8.00 -19.17
N ASN A 75 10.89 8.31 -19.44
CA ASN A 75 10.44 9.63 -19.91
C ASN A 75 9.71 10.41 -18.80
N ASN A 76 9.74 9.93 -17.55
CA ASN A 76 9.06 10.58 -16.44
C ASN A 76 9.73 11.91 -16.08
N THR A 77 8.95 13.00 -16.10
CA THR A 77 9.37 14.33 -15.64
C THR A 77 8.55 14.87 -14.47
N GLU A 78 7.43 14.22 -14.14
CA GLU A 78 6.42 14.77 -13.23
C GLU A 78 6.32 14.04 -11.89
N TYR A 79 6.66 12.75 -11.86
CA TYR A 79 6.51 11.91 -10.68
C TYR A 79 7.80 11.80 -9.88
N THR A 80 7.68 11.95 -8.57
CA THR A 80 8.79 11.90 -7.63
C THR A 80 9.07 10.44 -7.23
N ILE A 81 10.26 9.95 -7.54
CA ILE A 81 10.71 8.61 -7.15
C ILE A 81 11.73 8.77 -6.03
N SER A 82 11.45 8.17 -4.87
CA SER A 82 12.41 8.18 -3.75
C SER A 82 13.68 7.40 -4.11
N GLN A 83 14.84 7.80 -3.57
CA GLN A 83 16.12 7.14 -3.87
C GLN A 83 16.10 5.64 -3.55
N ASN A 84 15.48 5.23 -2.44
CA ASN A 84 15.36 3.83 -2.06
C ASN A 84 14.53 3.03 -3.07
N PHE A 85 13.47 3.64 -3.59
CA PHE A 85 12.64 3.01 -4.60
C PHE A 85 13.37 2.95 -5.95
N GLN A 86 14.05 4.03 -6.36
CA GLN A 86 14.88 4.04 -7.57
C GLN A 86 15.95 2.95 -7.55
N ASN A 87 16.71 2.85 -6.44
CA ASN A 87 17.74 1.82 -6.26
C ASN A 87 17.21 0.39 -6.38
N LYS A 88 15.91 0.20 -6.19
CA LYS A 88 15.24 -1.09 -6.34
C LYS A 88 14.81 -1.33 -7.78
N LEU A 89 14.25 -0.31 -8.42
CA LEU A 89 13.88 -0.36 -9.83
C LEU A 89 15.11 -0.60 -10.73
N ASP A 90 16.24 0.03 -10.41
CA ASP A 90 17.50 -0.10 -11.16
C ASP A 90 18.10 -1.52 -11.13
N LYS A 91 17.66 -2.37 -10.20
CA LYS A 91 18.12 -3.76 -10.06
C LYS A 91 17.26 -4.76 -10.83
N ILE A 92 16.16 -4.30 -11.44
CA ILE A 92 15.25 -5.17 -12.17
C ILE A 92 15.86 -5.44 -13.54
N GLU A 93 16.12 -6.70 -13.84
CA GLU A 93 16.58 -7.11 -15.17
C GLU A 93 15.41 -7.14 -16.17
N ASN A 94 15.68 -6.69 -17.40
CA ASN A 94 14.70 -6.67 -18.50
C ASN A 94 13.38 -5.95 -18.17
N ALA A 95 13.43 -4.91 -17.34
CA ALA A 95 12.24 -4.18 -16.91
C ALA A 95 11.64 -3.34 -18.05
N ASP A 96 10.31 -3.36 -18.18
CA ASP A 96 9.56 -2.43 -19.04
C ASP A 96 8.58 -1.62 -18.19
N LEU A 97 9.10 -0.53 -17.60
CA LEU A 97 8.49 0.18 -16.48
C LEU A 97 7.63 1.36 -16.94
N TYR A 98 6.38 1.39 -16.48
CA TYR A 98 5.43 2.46 -16.74
C TYR A 98 4.71 2.91 -15.48
N ILE A 99 4.63 4.22 -15.28
CA ILE A 99 3.83 4.85 -14.22
C ILE A 99 2.36 4.83 -14.62
N LEU A 100 1.50 4.42 -13.69
CA LEU A 100 0.05 4.46 -13.83
C LEU A 100 -0.51 5.62 -13.00
N ASN A 101 -1.12 6.57 -13.70
CA ASN A 101 -1.79 7.71 -13.09
C ASN A 101 -3.28 7.44 -12.84
N SER A 102 -3.98 8.39 -12.22
CA SER A 102 -5.40 8.26 -11.88
C SER A 102 -6.30 8.00 -13.10
N GLU A 103 -5.97 8.57 -14.26
CA GLU A 103 -6.72 8.36 -15.50
C GLU A 103 -6.52 6.93 -16.04
N ASN A 104 -5.29 6.43 -16.00
CA ASN A 104 -4.96 5.05 -16.38
C ASN A 104 -5.67 4.04 -15.47
N LEU A 105 -5.69 4.27 -14.17
CA LEU A 105 -6.40 3.38 -13.23
C LEU A 105 -7.91 3.43 -13.43
N ALA A 106 -8.47 4.63 -13.65
CA ALA A 106 -9.89 4.80 -13.91
C ALA A 106 -10.34 4.07 -15.19
N SER A 107 -9.54 4.10 -16.25
CA SER A 107 -9.83 3.35 -17.49
C SER A 107 -9.77 1.84 -17.30
N MET A 108 -9.01 1.37 -16.30
CA MET A 108 -8.99 -0.04 -15.88
C MET A 108 -10.15 -0.41 -14.93
N GLY A 109 -10.96 0.56 -14.51
CA GLY A 109 -12.04 0.39 -13.53
C GLY A 109 -11.56 0.35 -12.09
N ILE A 110 -10.38 0.93 -11.81
CA ILE A 110 -9.75 0.95 -10.49
C ILE A 110 -9.82 2.39 -9.96
N THR A 111 -10.39 2.56 -8.77
CA THR A 111 -10.45 3.87 -8.10
C THR A 111 -9.39 3.92 -7.01
N ASP A 112 -8.35 4.72 -7.22
CA ASP A 112 -7.36 5.08 -6.22
C ASP A 112 -7.02 6.56 -6.36
N ASN A 113 -6.68 7.20 -5.25
CA ASN A 113 -6.21 8.57 -5.22
C ASN A 113 -4.70 8.59 -5.44
N THR A 114 -4.28 8.62 -6.71
CA THR A 114 -2.87 8.77 -7.11
C THR A 114 -2.53 10.22 -7.44
N ASN A 115 -1.27 10.58 -7.23
CA ASN A 115 -0.68 11.88 -7.55
C ASN A 115 0.82 11.70 -7.85
N ASN A 116 1.55 12.81 -7.99
CA ASN A 116 2.96 12.81 -8.37
C ASN A 116 3.90 12.14 -7.34
N GLU A 117 3.48 11.91 -6.10
CA GLU A 117 4.25 11.21 -5.08
C GLU A 117 3.70 9.81 -4.77
N LYS A 118 2.37 9.63 -4.89
CA LYS A 118 1.64 8.39 -4.65
C LYS A 118 1.11 7.82 -5.95
N PHE A 119 1.76 6.81 -6.49
CA PHE A 119 1.41 6.20 -7.77
C PHE A 119 1.86 4.75 -7.80
N TYR A 120 1.48 4.06 -8.88
CA TYR A 120 1.91 2.70 -9.14
C TYR A 120 2.83 2.67 -10.36
N ILE A 121 3.78 1.73 -10.37
CA ILE A 121 4.58 1.39 -11.55
C ILE A 121 4.25 -0.05 -11.91
N VAL A 122 3.97 -0.30 -13.19
CA VAL A 122 3.88 -1.65 -13.76
C VAL A 122 5.17 -1.97 -14.51
N ASP A 123 5.69 -3.17 -14.29
CA ASP A 123 6.65 -3.82 -15.17
C ASP A 123 5.91 -4.76 -16.12
N TYR A 124 5.75 -4.35 -17.38
CA TYR A 124 5.01 -5.14 -18.36
C TYR A 124 5.74 -6.41 -18.81
N ASN A 125 7.06 -6.48 -18.66
CA ASN A 125 7.83 -7.69 -19.00
C ASN A 125 7.73 -8.73 -17.89
N ASN A 126 7.83 -8.30 -16.63
CA ASN A 126 7.83 -9.21 -15.48
C ASN A 126 6.45 -9.39 -14.84
N SER A 127 5.42 -8.69 -15.33
CA SER A 127 4.06 -8.68 -14.75
C SER A 127 4.05 -8.31 -13.25
N GLU A 128 4.94 -7.41 -12.85
CA GLU A 128 5.10 -7.00 -11.44
C GLU A 128 4.55 -5.59 -11.24
N ILE A 129 3.97 -5.33 -10.07
CA ILE A 129 3.42 -4.03 -9.70
C ILE A 129 4.20 -3.48 -8.51
N TYR A 130 4.54 -2.21 -8.59
CA TYR A 130 5.23 -1.48 -7.54
C TYR A 130 4.41 -0.29 -7.08
N TYR A 131 4.53 0.05 -5.79
CA TYR A 131 3.86 1.19 -5.17
C TYR A 131 4.88 2.22 -4.70
N SER A 132 4.74 3.48 -5.14
CA SER A 132 5.79 4.50 -4.99
C SER A 132 6.13 4.85 -3.54
N LEU A 133 5.14 4.87 -2.65
CA LEU A 133 5.34 5.15 -1.23
C LEU A 133 5.89 3.94 -0.46
N GLY A 134 5.74 2.74 -1.02
CA GLY A 134 5.97 1.49 -0.33
C GLY A 134 5.05 1.29 0.89
N TYR A 135 5.18 0.13 1.52
CA TYR A 135 4.51 -0.22 2.77
C TYR A 135 5.57 -0.51 3.83
N LYS A 136 5.47 0.15 4.99
CA LYS A 136 6.43 -0.04 6.08
C LYS A 136 6.04 -1.26 6.90
N GLU A 137 6.91 -2.25 6.93
CA GLU A 137 6.77 -3.45 7.75
C GLU A 137 7.99 -3.57 8.66
N GLY A 138 7.80 -3.21 9.94
CA GLY A 138 8.90 -3.11 10.90
C GLY A 138 9.94 -2.05 10.48
N SER A 139 11.18 -2.49 10.27
CA SER A 139 12.29 -1.65 9.79
C SER A 139 12.42 -1.58 8.27
N SER A 140 11.67 -2.41 7.54
CA SER A 140 11.78 -2.56 6.09
C SER A 140 10.64 -1.83 5.38
N THR A 141 10.89 -1.44 4.12
CA THR A 141 9.87 -0.89 3.23
C THR A 141 9.70 -1.83 2.04
N LEU A 142 8.51 -2.39 1.92
CA LEU A 142 8.09 -3.28 0.84
C LEU A 142 7.54 -2.42 -0.30
N TYR A 143 7.96 -2.66 -1.53
CA TYR A 143 7.56 -1.81 -2.67
C TYR A 143 6.79 -2.57 -3.74
N SER A 144 6.97 -3.88 -3.85
CA SER A 144 6.36 -4.71 -4.89
C SER A 144 5.19 -5.54 -4.39
N LEU A 145 4.31 -5.96 -5.30
CA LEU A 145 3.20 -6.85 -4.96
C LEU A 145 3.73 -8.20 -4.46
N SER A 146 4.79 -8.74 -5.07
CA SER A 146 5.42 -9.98 -4.60
C SER A 146 5.86 -9.90 -3.13
N GLU A 147 6.47 -8.79 -2.72
CA GLU A 147 6.88 -8.60 -1.31
C GLU A 147 5.72 -8.41 -0.34
N LEU A 148 4.59 -7.86 -0.79
CA LEU A 148 3.36 -7.83 0.01
C LEU A 148 2.66 -9.19 0.05
N GLY A 149 3.03 -10.08 -0.88
CA GLY A 149 2.57 -11.45 -1.02
C GLY A 149 3.17 -12.41 0.01
N GLU A 150 4.42 -12.17 0.39
CA GLU A 150 5.19 -12.89 1.42
C GLU A 150 4.77 -12.50 2.85
#